data_AF-A0A6B0UH08-F1
#
_entry.id   AF-A0A6B0UH08-F1
#
_cell.length_a   1.000
_cell.length_b   1.000
_cell.length_c   1.000
_cell.angle_alpha   90.00
_cell.angle_beta   90.00
_cell.angle_gamma   90.00
#
_symmetry.space_group_name_H-M   'P 1'
#
loop_
_entity.id
_entity.type
_entity.pdbx_description
1 polymer ?
#
loop_
_entity_poly.entity_id
_entity_poly.type
_entity_poly.pdbx_seq_one_letter_code
_entity_poly.pdbx_strand_id
1 'polypeptide(L)'
;MYSSYVSPTDLCARAGLQTLQERRKQSRLKLLNLIVSNELGIDKNQYIEFFCPRVSRYSHQKTLKPYNYKNDSFKYPFFPRTITKWNNLPPNVVNAATYSDFCDVLRK
;
A
#
# COMPACT_ATOMS: atom_id res chain seq x y z
N MET A 1 31.26 -7.35 -14.49
CA MET A 1 31.54 -6.13 -15.27
C MET A 1 30.23 -5.46 -15.63
N TYR A 2 30.08 -4.16 -15.35
CA TYR A 2 28.90 -3.36 -15.68
C TYR A 2 29.09 -2.76 -17.08
N SER A 3 28.19 -3.04 -18.03
CA SER A 3 28.27 -2.49 -19.40
C SER A 3 27.34 -1.28 -19.52
N SER A 4 27.86 -0.16 -20.01
CA SER A 4 27.10 1.08 -20.23
C SER A 4 26.03 0.96 -21.32
N TYR A 5 26.10 -0.06 -22.17
CA TYR A 5 25.13 -0.34 -23.24
C TYR A 5 23.90 -1.13 -22.77
N VAL A 6 23.91 -1.58 -21.52
CA VAL A 6 22.85 -2.42 -20.98
C VAL A 6 22.15 -1.69 -19.86
N SER A 7 20.92 -1.25 -20.11
CA SER A 7 20.07 -0.66 -19.08
C SER A 7 19.68 -1.71 -18.04
N PRO A 8 19.95 -1.49 -16.75
CA PRO A 8 19.49 -2.39 -15.69
C PRO A 8 17.97 -2.54 -15.67
N THR A 9 17.23 -1.50 -16.08
CA THR A 9 15.77 -1.54 -16.19
C THR A 9 15.32 -2.55 -17.25
N ASP A 10 16.01 -2.58 -18.40
CA ASP A 10 15.68 -3.49 -19.49
C ASP A 10 16.03 -4.93 -19.13
N LEU A 11 17.12 -5.15 -18.38
CA LEU A 11 17.44 -6.47 -17.84
C LEU A 11 16.38 -6.96 -16.85
N CYS A 12 15.92 -6.09 -15.95
CA CYS A 12 14.85 -6.43 -15.02
C CYS A 12 13.56 -6.80 -15.76
N ALA A 13 13.20 -6.03 -16.79
CA ALA A 13 12.02 -6.30 -17.62
C ALA A 13 12.14 -7.63 -18.36
N ARG A 14 13.29 -7.93 -18.97
CA ARG A 14 13.55 -9.21 -19.65
C ARG A 14 13.52 -10.40 -18.70
N ALA A 15 13.94 -10.21 -17.46
CA ALA A 15 13.87 -11.23 -16.41
C ALA A 15 12.46 -11.42 -15.82
N GLY A 16 11.46 -10.66 -16.29
CA GLY A 16 10.09 -10.71 -15.76
C GLY A 16 9.98 -10.14 -14.34
N LEU A 17 10.94 -9.32 -13.90
CA LEU A 17 10.92 -8.71 -12.58
C LEU A 17 9.96 -7.52 -12.57
N GLN A 18 9.15 -7.45 -11.51
CA GLN A 18 8.28 -6.30 -11.26
C GLN A 18 9.08 -5.00 -11.14
N THR A 19 8.47 -3.90 -11.55
CA THR A 19 9.11 -2.58 -11.50
C THR A 19 9.39 -2.16 -10.07
N LEU A 20 10.44 -1.34 -9.86
CA LEU A 20 10.74 -0.79 -8.53
C LEU A 20 9.55 -0.04 -7.92
N GLN A 21 8.75 0.62 -8.77
CA GLN A 21 7.56 1.33 -8.36
C GLN A 21 6.48 0.40 -7.80
N GLU A 22 6.22 -0.73 -8.45
CA GLU A 22 5.26 -1.73 -7.97
C GLU A 22 5.71 -2.37 -6.67
N ARG A 23 6.99 -2.76 -6.59
CA ARG A 23 7.56 -3.31 -5.36
C ARG A 23 7.42 -2.33 -4.19
N ARG A 24 7.77 -1.05 -4.40
CA ARG A 24 7.58 0.01 -3.39
C ARG A 24 6.11 0.21 -3.02
N LYS A 25 5.18 0.12 -3.99
CA LYS A 25 3.74 0.17 -3.70
C LYS A 25 3.31 -0.99 -2.81
N GLN A 26 3.69 -2.21 -3.15
CA GLN A 26 3.37 -3.41 -2.37
C GLN A 26 3.97 -3.34 -0.96
N SER A 27 5.25 -3.01 -0.81
CA SER A 27 5.90 -2.89 0.51
C SER A 27 5.17 -1.91 1.44
N ARG A 28 4.70 -0.77 0.91
CA ARG A 28 3.94 0.18 1.73
C ARG A 28 2.58 -0.35 2.16
N LEU A 29 1.86 -1.03 1.26
CA LEU A 29 0.56 -1.63 1.59
C LEU A 29 0.72 -2.76 2.62
N LYS A 30 1.77 -3.56 2.50
CA LYS A 30 2.15 -4.58 3.49
C LYS A 30 2.44 -3.96 4.85
N LEU A 31 3.26 -2.90 4.89
CA LEU A 31 3.55 -2.19 6.13
C LEU A 31 2.26 -1.62 6.76
N LEU A 32 1.38 -1.03 5.97
CA LEU A 32 0.10 -0.51 6.46
C LEU A 32 -0.80 -1.62 7.01
N ASN A 33 -0.86 -2.78 6.35
CA ASN A 33 -1.62 -3.94 6.84
C ASN A 33 -1.12 -4.37 8.23
N LEU A 34 0.19 -4.44 8.43
CA LEU A 34 0.78 -4.79 9.72
C LEU A 34 0.46 -3.75 10.82
N ILE A 35 0.46 -2.46 10.49
CA ILE A 35 0.07 -1.38 11.42
C ILE A 35 -1.41 -1.53 11.78
N VAL A 36 -2.29 -1.73 10.79
CA VAL A 36 -3.74 -1.89 10.99
C VAL A 36 -4.04 -3.10 11.88
N SER A 37 -3.34 -4.21 11.65
CA SER A 37 -3.45 -5.46 12.40
C SER A 37 -2.75 -5.43 13.77
N ASN A 38 -2.07 -4.32 14.10
CA ASN A 38 -1.36 -4.12 15.37
C ASN A 38 -0.18 -5.08 15.62
N GLU A 39 0.45 -5.58 14.55
CA GLU A 39 1.57 -6.54 14.65
C GLU A 39 2.94 -5.87 14.82
N LEU A 40 3.04 -4.57 14.51
CA LEU A 40 4.31 -3.82 14.54
C LEU A 40 4.58 -3.08 15.85
N GLY A 41 3.68 -3.16 16.84
CA GLY A 41 3.80 -2.42 18.11
C GLY A 41 3.75 -0.88 17.98
N ILE A 42 3.39 -0.38 16.79
CA ILE A 42 3.18 1.06 16.53
C ILE A 42 1.77 1.43 16.99
N ASP A 43 1.64 2.51 17.78
CA ASP A 43 0.33 3.03 18.13
C ASP A 43 -0.38 3.60 16.89
N LYS A 44 -1.25 2.78 16.30
CA LYS A 44 -2.01 3.13 15.10
C LYS A 44 -2.95 4.32 15.32
N ASN A 45 -3.42 4.57 16.54
CA ASN A 45 -4.37 5.64 16.83
C ASN A 45 -3.75 7.03 16.64
N GLN A 46 -2.42 7.14 16.73
CA GLN A 46 -1.71 8.39 16.49
C GLN A 46 -1.62 8.77 15.00
N TYR A 47 -1.66 7.77 14.11
CA TYR A 47 -1.38 7.96 12.68
C TYR A 47 -2.53 7.58 11.76
N ILE A 48 -3.54 6.88 12.26
CA ILE A 48 -4.60 6.33 11.43
C ILE A 48 -5.91 6.41 12.19
N GLU A 49 -6.90 7.02 11.55
CA GLU A 49 -8.29 7.01 12.02
C GLU A 49 -9.11 6.13 11.08
N PHE A 50 -9.87 5.19 11.63
CA PHE A 50 -10.86 4.45 10.85
C PHE A 50 -12.05 5.35 10.55
N PHE A 51 -12.57 5.25 9.34
CA PHE A 51 -13.73 6.00 8.91
C PHE A 51 -14.73 5.06 8.26
N CYS A 52 -15.99 5.15 8.68
CA CYS A 52 -17.10 4.48 8.02
C CYS A 52 -17.78 5.48 7.09
N PRO A 53 -17.38 5.56 5.80
CA PRO A 53 -18.12 6.37 4.84
C PRO A 53 -19.54 5.83 4.69
N ARG A 54 -20.45 6.69 4.20
CA ARG A 54 -21.74 6.24 3.68
C ARG A 54 -21.49 5.10 2.70
N VAL A 55 -22.18 3.96 2.90
CA VAL A 55 -21.96 2.72 2.16
C VAL A 55 -21.91 3.01 0.66
N SER A 56 -20.77 2.76 0.05
CA SER A 56 -20.56 2.84 -1.39
C SER A 56 -20.00 1.51 -1.88
N ARG A 57 -20.07 1.28 -3.20
CA ARG A 57 -19.50 0.07 -3.82
C ARG A 57 -17.98 -0.08 -3.60
N TYR A 58 -17.31 0.95 -3.12
CA TYR A 58 -15.87 1.00 -2.86
C TYR A 58 -15.51 1.10 -1.37
N SER A 59 -16.49 1.17 -0.46
CA SER A 59 -16.21 1.24 0.98
C SER A 59 -16.09 -0.14 1.61
N HIS A 60 -15.12 -0.31 2.51
CA HIS A 60 -14.93 -1.52 3.30
C HIS A 60 -14.79 -1.19 4.79
N GLN A 61 -14.94 -2.18 5.67
CA GLN A 61 -14.93 -1.95 7.13
C GLN A 61 -13.62 -1.36 7.65
N LYS A 62 -12.49 -1.67 7.00
CA LYS A 62 -11.16 -1.12 7.35
C LYS A 62 -10.79 0.14 6.56
N THR A 63 -11.78 0.90 6.06
CA THR A 63 -11.51 2.15 5.34
C THR A 63 -10.94 3.18 6.31
N LEU A 64 -9.86 3.83 5.89
CA LEU A 64 -9.13 4.80 6.69
C LEU A 64 -9.52 6.21 6.29
N LYS A 65 -9.54 7.14 7.23
CA LYS A 65 -9.80 8.55 6.96
C LYS A 65 -8.67 9.10 6.10
N PRO A 66 -8.97 9.73 4.94
CA PRO A 66 -7.94 10.37 4.14
C PRO A 66 -7.35 11.57 4.89
N TYR A 67 -6.05 11.77 4.75
CA TYR A 67 -5.38 12.97 5.24
C TYR A 67 -5.76 14.18 4.40
N ASN A 68 -6.17 15.26 5.06
CA ASN A 68 -6.37 16.56 4.41
C ASN A 68 -5.04 17.30 4.34
N TYR A 69 -4.60 17.64 3.13
CA TYR A 69 -3.39 18.41 2.90
C TYR A 69 -3.67 19.50 1.86
N LYS A 70 -3.02 20.66 2.01
CA LYS A 70 -3.08 21.77 1.06
C LYS A 70 -1.83 21.90 0.19
N ASN A 71 -0.73 21.24 0.59
CA ASN A 71 0.57 21.33 -0.07
C ASN A 71 1.06 19.92 -0.43
N ASP A 72 1.71 19.82 -1.58
CA ASP A 72 2.20 18.58 -2.16
C ASP A 72 3.28 17.90 -1.29
N SER A 73 4.05 18.67 -0.52
CA SER A 73 4.98 18.14 0.48
C SER A 73 4.32 17.25 1.54
N PHE A 74 3.04 17.48 1.83
CA PHE A 74 2.24 16.67 2.77
C PHE A 74 1.38 15.60 2.07
N LYS A 75 1.39 15.55 0.72
CA LYS A 75 0.65 14.57 -0.09
C LYS A 75 1.43 13.28 -0.32
N TYR A 76 2.71 13.41 -0.63
CA TYR A 76 3.58 12.29 -0.99
C TYR A 76 4.24 11.49 0.16
N PRO A 77 4.17 11.90 1.46
CA PRO A 77 4.63 11.06 2.57
C PRO A 77 3.92 9.71 2.66
N PHE A 78 4.45 8.84 3.51
CA PHE A 78 3.98 7.45 3.64
C PHE A 78 2.47 7.34 3.88
N PHE A 79 1.93 7.92 4.95
CA PHE A 79 0.52 7.72 5.33
C PHE A 79 -0.48 8.26 4.30
N PRO A 80 -0.42 9.54 3.86
CA PRO A 80 -1.41 10.09 2.94
C PRO A 80 -1.45 9.34 1.61
N ARG A 81 -0.27 8.99 1.08
CA ARG A 81 -0.13 8.25 -0.18
C ARG A 81 -0.59 6.79 -0.05
N THR A 82 -0.26 6.13 1.05
CA THR A 82 -0.58 4.71 1.23
C THR A 82 -2.04 4.50 1.60
N ILE A 83 -2.61 5.37 2.44
CA ILE A 83 -4.05 5.36 2.80
C ILE A 83 -4.92 5.54 1.55
N THR A 84 -4.56 6.47 0.67
CA THR A 84 -5.27 6.65 -0.60
C THR A 84 -5.27 5.36 -1.42
N LYS A 85 -4.14 4.64 -1.49
CA LYS A 85 -4.07 3.37 -2.22
C LYS A 85 -4.80 2.23 -1.50
N TRP A 86 -4.75 2.20 -0.17
CA TRP A 86 -5.44 1.23 0.67
C TRP A 86 -6.96 1.33 0.52
N ASN A 87 -7.51 2.54 0.60
CA ASN A 87 -8.95 2.75 0.45
C ASN A 87 -9.49 2.42 -0.95
N ASN A 88 -8.62 2.32 -1.95
CA ASN A 88 -8.97 1.87 -3.30
C ASN A 88 -8.82 0.35 -3.47
N LEU A 89 -8.37 -0.39 -2.45
CA LEU A 89 -8.30 -1.84 -2.50
C LEU A 89 -9.70 -2.44 -2.37
N PRO A 90 -9.99 -3.53 -3.08
CA PRO A 90 -11.28 -4.17 -2.94
C PRO A 90 -11.38 -4.88 -1.59
N PRO A 91 -12.62 -5.01 -1.04
CA PRO A 91 -12.83 -5.53 0.32
C PRO A 91 -12.27 -6.94 0.54
N ASN A 92 -12.26 -7.77 -0.50
CA ASN A 92 -11.71 -9.13 -0.49
C ASN A 92 -10.21 -9.16 -0.18
N VAL A 93 -9.45 -8.16 -0.61
CA VAL A 93 -8.01 -8.06 -0.33
C VAL A 93 -7.79 -7.60 1.10
N VAL A 94 -8.51 -6.57 1.53
CA VAL A 94 -8.35 -5.93 2.84
C VAL A 94 -8.80 -6.83 4.00
N ASN A 95 -9.77 -7.71 3.75
CA ASN A 95 -10.30 -8.67 4.71
C ASN A 95 -9.62 -10.04 4.65
N ALA A 96 -8.47 -10.17 3.98
CA ALA A 96 -7.67 -11.39 4.04
C ALA A 96 -7.38 -11.78 5.50
N ALA A 97 -7.46 -13.08 5.80
CA ALA A 97 -7.39 -13.60 7.16
C ALA A 97 -5.97 -13.54 7.73
N THR A 98 -4.95 -13.74 6.90
CA THR A 98 -3.54 -13.76 7.31
C THR A 98 -2.71 -12.81 6.45
N TYR A 99 -1.61 -12.29 7.02
CA TYR A 99 -0.66 -11.45 6.30
C TYR A 99 -0.06 -12.14 5.05
N SER A 100 0.13 -13.45 5.09
CA SER A 100 0.59 -14.23 3.92
C SER A 100 -0.42 -14.18 2.78
N ASP A 101 -1.71 -14.43 3.05
CA ASP A 101 -2.79 -14.36 2.06
C ASP A 101 -2.87 -12.96 1.45
N PHE A 102 -2.75 -11.92 2.28
CA PHE A 102 -2.70 -10.54 1.82
C PHE A 102 -1.53 -10.30 0.85
N CYS A 103 -0.35 -10.84 1.16
CA CYS A 103 0.83 -10.73 0.30
C CYS A 103 0.65 -11.42 -1.05
N ASP A 104 -0.02 -12.58 -1.07
CA ASP A 104 -0.22 -13.35 -2.29
C ASP A 104 -1.29 -12.74 -3.19
N VAL A 105 -2.38 -12.23 -2.61
CA VAL A 105 -3.43 -11.52 -3.35
C VAL A 105 -2.91 -10.22 -3.94
N LEU A 106 -1.98 -9.51 -3.26
CA LEU A 106 -1.35 -8.30 -3.78
C LEU A 106 -0.33 -8.52 -4.91
N ARG A 107 0.14 -9.76 -5.10
CA ARG A 107 1.13 -10.10 -6.13
C ARG A 107 0.46 -10.37 -7.49
N LYS A 108 -0.81 -10.79 -7.48
CA LYS A 108 -1.64 -11.00 -8.68
C LYS A 108 -2.02 -9.68 -9.33
#